data_AF-A0AA41L0D6-F1
#
_entry.id   AF-A0AA41L0D6-F1
#
_cell.length_a   1.000
_cell.length_b   1.000
_cell.length_c   1.000
_cell.angle_alpha   90.00
_cell.angle_beta   90.00
_cell.angle_gamma   90.00
#
_symmetry.space_group_name_H-M   'P 1'
#
loop_
_entity.id
_entity.type
_entity.pdbx_description
1 polymer ?
#
loop_
_entity_poly.entity_id
_entity_poly.type
_entity_poly.pdbx_seq_one_letter_code
_entity_poly.pdbx_strand_id
1 'polypeptide(L)'
;MQTILFTEAVTLKTVKPSKTIFLNNTGQDVVLKFVTAPDMLLSAYTISNGVSAAIDSIRLGTIDYYSGHGHNIAIAAGSTAVLSVADKVLNMVISP
;
A
#
# COMPACT_ATOMS: atom_id res chain seq x y z
N MET A 1 -7.00 -9.78 11.06
CA MET A 1 -6.90 -9.06 9.78
C MET A 1 -7.16 -7.60 10.04
N GLN A 2 -6.32 -6.71 9.54
CA GLN A 2 -6.46 -5.25 9.64
C GLN A 2 -6.62 -4.69 8.23
N THR A 3 -7.53 -3.74 8.02
CA THR A 3 -7.68 -3.07 6.71
C THR A 3 -7.21 -1.63 6.81
N ILE A 4 -6.34 -1.23 5.89
CA ILE A 4 -5.91 0.15 5.70
C ILE A 4 -6.61 0.69 4.45
N LEU A 5 -7.35 1.79 4.60
CA LEU A 5 -8.08 2.43 3.51
C LEU A 5 -7.22 3.55 2.93
N PHE A 6 -7.16 3.61 1.60
CA PHE A 6 -6.52 4.68 0.88
C PHE A 6 -7.54 5.42 0.00
N THR A 7 -7.47 6.74 0.01
CA THR A 7 -8.39 7.65 -0.68
C THR A 7 -7.62 8.68 -1.50
N GLU A 8 -8.27 9.36 -2.42
CA GLU A 8 -7.67 10.44 -3.22
C GLU A 8 -7.38 11.71 -2.39
N ALA A 9 -7.92 11.81 -1.17
CA ALA A 9 -7.66 12.95 -0.29
C ALA A 9 -6.22 12.91 0.22
N VAL A 10 -5.43 13.93 -0.16
CA VAL A 10 -4.01 14.03 0.22
C VAL A 10 -3.86 14.08 1.74
N THR A 11 -3.01 13.23 2.29
CA THR A 11 -2.63 13.25 3.70
C THR A 11 -1.11 13.08 3.85
N LEU A 12 -0.56 13.55 4.97
CA LEU A 12 0.86 13.32 5.33
C LEU A 12 1.05 12.02 6.14
N LYS A 13 0.14 11.06 6.00
CA LYS A 13 0.07 9.86 6.84
C LYS A 13 0.64 8.68 6.08
N THR A 14 1.64 8.07 6.69
CA THR A 14 2.43 7.00 6.07
C THR A 14 2.02 5.63 6.57
N VAL A 15 2.24 4.61 5.74
CA VAL A 15 2.18 3.21 6.14
C VAL A 15 3.60 2.66 6.21
N LYS A 16 3.96 2.05 7.34
CA LYS A 16 5.33 1.65 7.70
C LYS A 16 5.41 0.13 7.78
N PRO A 17 5.63 -0.56 6.64
CA PRO A 17 5.83 -2.00 6.62
C PRO A 17 7.15 -2.41 7.25
N SER A 18 7.22 -3.67 7.68
CA SER A 18 8.45 -4.30 8.18
C SER A 18 8.55 -5.68 7.55
N LYS A 19 9.47 -5.89 6.62
CA LYS A 19 9.58 -7.14 5.84
C LYS A 19 8.22 -7.68 5.34
N THR A 20 7.34 -6.78 4.93
CA THR A 20 5.95 -7.11 4.56
C THR A 20 5.90 -7.48 3.09
N ILE A 21 5.24 -8.59 2.75
CA ILE A 21 5.02 -9.00 1.37
C ILE A 21 3.76 -8.30 0.85
N PHE A 22 3.83 -7.68 -0.33
CA PHE A 22 2.68 -7.04 -0.96
C PHE A 22 2.18 -7.89 -2.12
N LEU A 23 0.87 -8.12 -2.17
CA LEU A 23 0.20 -8.83 -3.25
C LEU A 23 -0.74 -7.84 -3.97
N ASN A 24 -0.48 -7.57 -5.25
CA ASN A 24 -1.30 -6.66 -6.03
C ASN A 24 -2.49 -7.40 -6.67
N ASN A 25 -3.65 -7.34 -6.03
CA ASN A 25 -4.90 -7.90 -6.54
C ASN A 25 -5.85 -6.82 -7.11
N THR A 26 -5.31 -5.67 -7.54
CA THR A 26 -6.11 -4.56 -8.06
C THR A 26 -6.49 -4.74 -9.54
N GLY A 27 -5.84 -5.67 -10.24
CA GLY A 27 -6.00 -5.87 -11.69
C GLY A 27 -5.32 -4.80 -12.56
N GLN A 28 -4.58 -3.88 -11.96
CA GLN A 28 -3.77 -2.87 -12.66
C GLN A 28 -2.40 -2.77 -12.02
N ASP A 29 -1.45 -2.16 -12.71
CA ASP A 29 -0.15 -1.84 -12.16
C ASP A 29 -0.28 -0.82 -11.03
N VAL A 30 0.44 -1.09 -9.94
CA VAL A 30 0.50 -0.23 -8.77
C VAL A 30 1.91 0.27 -8.59
N VAL A 31 2.07 1.54 -8.22
CA VAL A 31 3.36 2.08 -7.79
C VAL A 31 3.29 2.43 -6.31
N LEU A 32 4.10 1.76 -5.50
CA LEU A 32 4.32 2.14 -4.11
C LEU A 32 5.32 3.30 -4.10
N LYS A 33 4.88 4.46 -3.63
CA LYS A 33 5.74 5.63 -3.47
C LYS A 33 6.24 5.70 -2.05
N PHE A 34 7.55 5.74 -1.88
CA PHE A 34 8.15 5.74 -0.56
C PHE A 34 8.66 7.14 -0.18
N VAL A 35 8.72 7.40 1.12
CA VAL A 35 9.22 8.67 1.65
C VAL A 35 10.72 8.86 1.36
N THR A 36 11.50 7.78 1.45
CA THR A 36 12.98 7.84 1.42
C THR A 36 13.62 6.84 0.47
N ALA A 37 12.83 6.10 -0.31
CA ALA A 37 13.31 5.07 -1.21
C ALA A 37 12.75 5.31 -2.62
N PRO A 38 13.41 4.81 -3.68
CA PRO A 38 12.86 4.86 -5.04
C PRO A 38 11.52 4.15 -5.12
N ASP A 39 10.60 4.72 -5.90
CA ASP A 39 9.30 4.13 -6.18
C ASP A 39 9.42 2.68 -6.67
N MET A 40 8.49 1.84 -6.22
CA MET A 40 8.43 0.43 -6.61
C MET A 40 7.18 0.18 -7.45
N LEU A 41 7.38 -0.23 -8.70
CA LEU A 41 6.32 -0.80 -9.53
C LEU A 41 6.02 -2.23 -9.08
N LEU A 42 4.74 -2.52 -8.87
CA LEU A 42 4.21 -3.84 -8.61
C LEU A 42 3.12 -4.13 -9.66
N SER A 43 3.45 -4.94 -10.65
CA SER A 43 2.55 -5.24 -11.76
C SER A 43 1.26 -5.93 -11.31
N ALA A 44 0.20 -5.83 -12.12
CA ALA A 44 -1.07 -6.50 -11.86
C ALA A 44 -0.87 -8.00 -11.55
N TYR A 45 -1.52 -8.49 -10.47
CA TYR A 45 -1.48 -9.89 -10.03
C TYR A 45 -0.10 -10.44 -9.67
N THR A 46 0.83 -9.56 -9.26
CA THR A 46 2.18 -9.95 -8.81
C THR A 46 2.38 -9.78 -7.31
N ILE A 47 3.47 -10.35 -6.81
CA ILE A 47 3.88 -10.34 -5.41
C ILE A 47 5.24 -9.65 -5.29
N SER A 48 5.41 -8.80 -4.28
CA SER A 48 6.67 -8.12 -3.98
C SER A 48 7.62 -9.02 -3.17
N ASN A 49 8.91 -8.66 -3.17
CA ASN A 49 9.80 -9.04 -2.08
C ASN A 49 9.42 -8.29 -0.78
N GLY A 50 9.98 -8.68 0.36
CA GLY A 50 9.68 -8.02 1.64
C GLY A 50 10.02 -6.52 1.63
N VAL A 51 9.01 -5.68 1.81
CA VAL A 51 9.12 -4.21 1.84
C VAL A 51 9.25 -3.73 3.28
N SER A 52 10.17 -2.78 3.52
CA SER A 52 10.38 -2.16 4.84
C SER A 52 10.45 -0.62 4.80
N ALA A 53 10.31 -0.02 3.61
CA ALA A 53 10.33 1.43 3.45
C ALA A 53 8.94 2.01 3.73
N ALA A 54 8.89 3.19 4.37
CA ALA A 54 7.64 3.89 4.64
C ALA A 54 6.98 4.33 3.33
N ILE A 55 5.75 3.91 3.11
CA ILE A 55 4.90 4.25 1.97
C ILE A 55 4.24 5.60 2.27
N ASP A 56 4.47 6.56 1.39
CA ASP A 56 3.84 7.88 1.39
C ASP A 56 2.47 7.82 0.72
N SER A 57 2.42 7.23 -0.47
CA SER A 57 1.21 7.08 -1.27
C SER A 57 1.29 5.86 -2.19
N ILE A 58 0.15 5.44 -2.73
CA ILE A 58 0.05 4.34 -3.67
C ILE A 58 -0.61 4.86 -4.94
N ARG A 59 0.09 4.77 -6.07
CA ARG A 59 -0.46 5.12 -7.38
C ARG A 59 -1.10 3.90 -8.02
N LEU A 60 -2.33 4.05 -8.49
CA LEU A 60 -3.03 3.08 -9.32
C LEU A 60 -3.38 3.74 -10.65
N GLY A 61 -2.76 3.28 -11.74
CA GLY A 61 -2.84 3.97 -13.03
C GLY A 61 -2.30 5.40 -12.92
N THR A 62 -3.17 6.41 -13.03
CA THR A 62 -2.80 7.84 -12.96
C THR A 62 -3.20 8.51 -11.65
N ILE A 63 -3.83 7.79 -10.72
CA ILE A 63 -4.41 8.36 -9.48
C ILE A 63 -3.53 7.98 -8.30
N ASP A 64 -3.18 8.96 -7.47
CA ASP A 64 -2.45 8.75 -6.21
C ASP A 64 -3.44 8.62 -5.05
N TYR A 65 -3.30 7.54 -4.27
CA TYR A 65 -4.11 7.24 -3.10
C TYR A 65 -3.27 7.35 -1.82
N TYR A 66 -3.81 8.03 -0.81
CA TYR A 66 -3.16 8.34 0.46
C TYR A 66 -3.89 7.65 1.61
N SER A 67 -3.18 7.31 2.69
CA SER A 67 -3.78 6.70 3.87
C SER A 67 -4.88 7.61 4.44
N GLY A 68 -6.10 7.08 4.54
CA GLY A 68 -7.26 7.79 5.08
C GLY A 68 -7.30 7.85 6.61
N HIS A 69 -6.28 7.34 7.29
CA HIS A 69 -6.24 7.27 8.75
C HIS A 69 -5.68 8.55 9.38
N GLY A 70 -6.07 8.87 10.61
CA GLY A 70 -5.60 10.07 11.32
C GLY A 70 -4.13 10.04 11.77
N HIS A 71 -3.46 8.89 11.67
CA HIS A 71 -2.11 8.65 12.16
C HIS A 71 -1.33 7.71 11.21
N ASN A 72 -0.01 7.64 11.40
CA ASN A 72 0.84 6.68 10.67
C ASN A 72 0.52 5.26 11.13
N ILE A 73 0.48 4.31 10.21
CA ILE A 73 0.19 2.91 10.53
C ILE A 73 1.44 2.07 10.36
N ALA A 74 1.77 1.25 11.36
CA ALA A 74 2.83 0.25 11.25
C ALA A 74 2.23 -1.11 10.83
N ILE A 75 2.93 -1.84 9.97
CA ILE A 75 2.61 -3.25 9.65
C ILE A 75 3.72 -4.11 10.25
N ALA A 76 3.31 -5.17 10.96
CA ALA A 76 4.23 -6.05 11.67
C ALA A 76 5.11 -6.88 10.71
N ALA A 77 6.22 -7.38 11.25
CA ALA A 77 7.10 -8.29 10.53
C ALA A 77 6.43 -9.63 10.24
N GLY A 78 6.68 -10.18 9.05
CA GLY A 78 6.11 -11.45 8.61
C GLY A 78 4.72 -11.35 8.00
N SER A 79 4.08 -10.17 8.07
CA SER A 79 2.74 -9.97 7.50
C SER A 79 2.74 -9.92 5.97
N THR A 80 1.57 -10.23 5.41
CA THR A 80 1.23 -10.04 3.99
C THR A 80 0.17 -8.94 3.86
N ALA A 81 0.38 -8.02 2.92
CA ALA A 81 -0.53 -6.95 2.56
C ALA A 81 -1.14 -7.22 1.17
N VAL A 82 -2.45 -7.42 1.12
CA VAL A 82 -3.19 -7.63 -0.14
C VAL A 82 -3.84 -6.32 -0.57
N LEU A 83 -3.47 -5.82 -1.74
CA LEU A 83 -4.05 -4.62 -2.36
C LEU A 83 -5.25 -5.01 -3.22
N SER A 84 -6.39 -4.37 -3.03
CA SER A 84 -7.59 -4.54 -3.87
C SER A 84 -8.36 -3.23 -4.01
N VAL A 85 -9.19 -3.12 -5.04
CA VAL A 85 -10.06 -1.96 -5.24
C VAL A 85 -11.51 -2.40 -5.12
N ALA A 86 -12.27 -1.68 -4.30
CA ALA A 86 -13.72 -1.83 -4.19
C ALA A 86 -14.33 -0.43 -4.12
N ASP A 87 -15.34 -0.15 -4.94
CA ASP A 87 -16.07 1.13 -4.97
C ASP A 87 -15.16 2.38 -5.03
N LYS A 88 -14.10 2.32 -5.85
CA LYS A 88 -13.07 3.36 -6.01
C LYS A 88 -12.20 3.64 -4.76
N VAL A 89 -12.30 2.81 -3.73
CA VAL A 89 -11.41 2.85 -2.57
C VAL A 89 -10.35 1.77 -2.73
N LEU A 90 -9.08 2.17 -2.61
CA LEU A 90 -7.97 1.24 -2.55
C LEU A 90 -7.86 0.69 -1.12
N ASN A 91 -8.01 -0.63 -0.99
CA ASN A 91 -7.95 -1.35 0.25
C ASN A 91 -6.62 -2.10 0.35
N MET A 92 -6.00 -2.06 1.53
CA MET A 92 -4.87 -2.90 1.87
C MET A 92 -5.25 -3.77 3.07
N VAL A 93 -5.46 -5.06 2.83
CA VAL A 93 -5.79 -6.03 3.87
C VAL A 93 -4.52 -6.69 4.37
N ILE A 94 -4.26 -6.56 5.67
CA ILE A 94 -3.10 -7.12 6.36
C ILE A 94 -3.47 -8.44 7.01
N SER A 95 -2.76 -9.48 6.62
CA SER A 95 -2.79 -10.82 7.21
C SER A 95 -1.45 -11.09 7.92
N PRO A 96 -1.46 -11.62 9.17
CA PRO A 96 -0.25 -12.04 9.86
C PRO A 96 0.53 -13.13 9.12
#